data_AF-A0A3S0VKN1-F1
#
_entry.id   AF-A0A3S0VKN1-F1
#
_cell.length_a   1.000
_cell.length_b   1.000
_cell.length_c   1.000
_cell.angle_alpha   90.00
_cell.angle_beta   90.00
_cell.angle_gamma   90.00
#
_symmetry.space_group_name_H-M   'P 1'
#
loop_
_entity.id
_entity.type
_entity.pdbx_description
1 polymer ?
#
loop_
_entity_poly.entity_id
_entity_poly.type
_entity_poly.pdbx_seq_one_letter_code
_entity_poly.pdbx_strand_id
1 'polypeptide(L)'
;MLDKIDQTIQDIAVQHGVALGKDDPILIFQTINNRLLEENRKAQQDLLAQFKEEMENISSRWKEDAQIKAEKILNIALLSTKETMAKLLQESTSESVQAMKKMISDSLAETRDLAQQTRKCSWVTLLSSAAILIVSCLFMFLEAFSG
;
A
#
# COMPACT_ATOMS: atom_id res chain seq x y z
N MET A 1 57.46 18.58 29.56
CA MET A 1 57.35 19.70 28.59
C MET A 1 58.69 20.43 28.44
N LEU A 2 59.39 20.77 29.55
CA LEU A 2 60.77 21.31 29.49
C LEU A 2 61.70 20.46 28.61
N ASP A 3 61.68 19.15 28.81
CA ASP A 3 62.57 18.20 28.11
C ASP A 3 62.46 18.24 26.57
N LYS A 4 61.24 18.50 26.05
CA LYS A 4 61.00 18.61 24.59
C LYS A 4 61.52 19.94 24.04
N ILE A 5 61.40 21.02 24.82
CA ILE A 5 61.90 22.34 24.41
C ILE A 5 63.43 22.35 24.48
N ASP A 6 64.01 21.79 25.54
CA ASP A 6 65.46 21.69 25.69
C ASP A 6 66.10 20.83 24.58
N GLN A 7 65.45 19.72 24.18
CA GLN A 7 65.83 18.95 22.99
C GLN A 7 65.72 19.79 21.71
N THR A 8 64.63 20.53 21.52
CA THR A 8 64.45 21.39 20.33
C THR A 8 65.53 22.48 20.26
N ILE A 9 65.90 23.09 21.40
CA ILE A 9 66.98 24.08 21.49
C ILE A 9 68.33 23.44 21.12
N GLN A 10 68.60 22.24 21.62
CA GLN A 10 69.83 21.50 21.32
C GLN A 10 69.91 21.11 19.85
N ASP A 11 68.81 20.65 19.25
CA ASP A 11 68.73 20.30 17.83
C ASP A 11 68.97 21.54 16.94
N ILE A 12 68.35 22.68 17.27
CA ILE A 12 68.59 23.95 16.54
C ILE A 12 70.06 24.37 16.64
N ALA A 13 70.68 24.23 17.81
CA ALA A 13 72.08 24.57 18.01
C ALA A 13 73.02 23.67 17.19
N VAL A 14 72.76 22.36 17.14
CA VAL A 14 73.57 21.40 16.36
C VAL A 14 73.38 21.61 14.85
N GLN A 15 72.14 21.83 14.41
CA GLN A 15 71.79 21.84 12.99
C GLN A 15 72.03 23.19 12.32
N HIS A 16 71.92 24.29 13.07
CA HIS A 16 72.01 25.65 12.54
C HIS A 16 73.14 26.49 13.16
N GLY A 17 73.84 25.98 14.18
CA GLY A 17 74.98 26.65 14.80
C GLY A 17 74.60 27.88 15.63
N VAL A 18 73.33 28.02 16.03
CA VAL A 18 72.81 29.16 16.79
C VAL A 18 72.45 28.73 18.21
N ALA A 19 72.99 29.42 19.23
CA ALA A 19 72.64 29.19 20.62
C ALA A 19 71.45 30.08 21.04
N LEU A 20 70.34 29.45 21.45
CA LEU A 20 69.15 30.16 21.94
C LEU A 20 69.15 30.20 23.47
N GLY A 21 68.94 31.40 24.03
CA GLY A 21 68.72 31.58 25.47
C GLY A 21 67.26 31.36 25.85
N LYS A 22 66.97 31.05 27.13
CA LYS A 22 65.57 30.87 27.59
C LYS A 22 64.68 32.10 27.41
N ASP A 23 65.27 33.28 27.41
CA ASP A 23 64.58 34.57 27.19
C ASP A 23 64.57 34.99 25.71
N ASP A 24 65.00 34.10 24.80
CA ASP A 24 65.00 34.38 23.37
C ASP A 24 63.56 34.58 22.86
N PRO A 25 63.26 35.70 22.17
CA PRO A 25 61.94 35.99 21.63
C PRO A 25 61.36 34.87 20.76
N ILE A 26 62.21 34.10 20.07
CA ILE A 26 61.79 32.96 19.23
C ILE A 26 61.17 31.85 20.08
N LEU A 27 61.73 31.56 21.25
CA LEU A 27 61.20 30.54 22.17
C LEU A 27 59.91 30.99 22.86
N ILE A 28 59.79 32.29 23.15
CA ILE A 28 58.53 32.88 23.62
C ILE A 28 57.44 32.73 22.55
N PHE A 29 57.76 33.03 21.29
CA PHE A 29 56.83 32.88 20.18
C PHE A 29 56.42 31.42 19.98
N GLN A 30 57.35 30.48 20.07
CA GLN A 30 57.07 29.04 20.03
C GLN A 30 56.09 28.62 21.14
N THR A 31 56.28 29.14 22.35
CA THR A 31 55.39 28.85 23.49
C THR A 31 53.98 29.37 23.25
N ILE A 32 53.84 30.61 22.77
CA ILE A 32 52.54 31.20 22.42
C ILE A 32 51.88 30.40 21.30
N ASN A 33 52.63 30.04 20.26
CA ASN A 33 52.09 29.29 19.12
C ASN A 33 51.60 27.90 19.53
N ASN A 34 52.36 27.18 20.38
CA ASN A 34 51.92 25.89 20.92
C ASN A 34 50.62 26.02 21.72
N ARG A 35 50.50 27.07 22.56
CA ARG A 35 49.27 27.32 23.31
C ARG A 35 48.09 27.64 22.40
N LEU A 36 48.32 28.44 21.36
CA LEU A 36 47.29 28.79 20.37
C LEU A 36 46.84 27.58 19.55
N LEU A 37 47.75 26.65 19.22
CA LEU A 37 47.43 25.38 18.57
C LEU A 37 46.61 24.47 19.50
N GLU A 38 46.97 24.38 20.78
CA GLU A 38 46.23 23.61 21.78
C GLU A 38 44.80 24.16 21.95
N GLU A 39 44.65 25.48 22.07
CA GLU A 39 43.36 26.17 22.18
C GLU A 39 42.51 25.99 20.91
N ASN A 40 43.12 26.10 19.72
CA ASN A 40 42.42 25.82 18.46
C ASN A 40 41.96 24.37 18.37
N ARG A 41 42.82 23.41 18.76
CA ARG A 41 42.45 21.99 18.76
C ARG A 41 41.25 21.73 19.66
N LYS A 42 41.24 22.36 20.84
CA LYS A 42 40.13 22.27 21.79
C LYS A 42 38.85 22.90 21.21
N ALA A 43 38.93 24.11 20.67
CA ALA A 43 37.79 24.77 20.04
C ALA A 43 37.21 23.96 18.87
N GLN A 44 38.07 23.34 18.05
CA GLN A 44 37.65 22.45 16.97
C GLN A 44 36.96 21.19 17.49
N GLN A 45 37.46 20.60 18.59
CA GLN A 45 36.82 19.45 19.21
C GLN A 45 35.44 19.79 19.78
N ASP A 46 35.32 20.93 20.44
CA ASP A 46 34.04 21.41 21.01
C ASP A 46 33.02 21.69 19.89
N LEU A 47 33.46 22.29 18.78
CA LEU A 47 32.61 22.51 17.60
C LEU A 47 32.14 21.20 16.97
N LEU A 48 33.03 20.21 16.82
CA LEU A 48 32.68 18.90 16.28
C LEU A 48 31.71 18.14 17.18
N ALA A 49 31.87 18.28 18.50
CA ALA A 49 30.94 17.68 19.47
C ALA A 49 29.54 18.28 19.33
N GLN A 50 29.43 19.62 19.26
CA GLN A 50 28.15 20.30 19.03
C GLN A 50 27.52 19.92 17.69
N PHE A 51 28.31 19.88 16.62
CA PHE A 51 27.82 19.49 15.30
C PHE A 51 27.26 18.05 15.31
N LYS A 52 27.93 17.13 16.01
CA LYS A 52 27.44 15.77 16.17
C LYS A 52 26.13 15.72 16.95
N GLU A 53 26.02 16.47 18.04
CA GLU A 53 24.80 16.57 18.84
C GLU A 53 23.62 17.12 18.01
N GLU A 54 23.85 18.20 17.26
CA GLU A 54 22.83 18.76 16.36
C GLU A 54 22.41 17.76 15.28
N MET A 55 23.37 17.03 14.70
CA MET A 55 23.08 16.00 13.70
C MET A 55 22.23 14.87 14.28
N GLU A 56 22.54 14.40 15.50
CA GLU A 56 21.75 13.39 16.19
C GLU A 56 20.33 13.90 16.50
N ASN A 57 20.18 15.15 16.94
CA ASN A 57 18.89 15.79 17.18
C ASN A 57 18.04 15.87 15.89
N ILE A 58 18.62 16.40 14.82
CA ILE A 58 17.95 16.51 13.51
C ILE A 58 17.57 15.12 13.00
N SER A 59 18.48 14.15 13.08
CA SER A 59 18.21 12.77 12.66
C SER A 59 17.06 12.14 13.44
N SER A 60 17.01 12.36 14.76
CA SER A 60 15.90 11.88 15.59
C SER A 60 14.57 12.50 15.19
N ARG A 61 14.54 13.82 14.99
CA ARG A 61 13.33 14.54 14.54
C ARG A 61 12.88 14.08 13.16
N TRP A 62 13.80 13.91 12.22
CA TRP A 62 13.50 13.38 10.88
C TRP A 62 12.92 11.97 10.93
N LYS A 63 13.43 11.11 11.82
CA LYS A 63 12.88 9.77 12.03
C LYS A 63 11.44 9.83 12.52
N GLU A 64 11.16 10.68 13.51
CA GLU A 64 9.81 10.86 14.06
C GLU A 64 8.84 11.44 13.01
N ASP A 65 9.25 12.50 12.31
CA ASP A 65 8.45 13.11 11.24
C ASP A 65 8.15 12.12 10.10
N ALA A 66 9.15 11.32 9.71
CA ALA A 66 8.98 10.27 8.70
C ALA A 66 7.99 9.19 9.16
N GLN A 67 8.06 8.78 10.43
CA GLN A 67 7.13 7.82 11.00
C GLN A 67 5.69 8.37 11.01
N ILE A 68 5.49 9.59 11.53
CA ILE A 68 4.17 10.24 11.57
C ILE A 68 3.59 10.36 10.15
N LYS A 69 4.40 10.76 9.17
CA LYS A 69 3.96 10.90 7.79
C LYS A 69 3.60 9.56 7.16
N ALA A 70 4.40 8.52 7.42
CA ALA A 70 4.14 7.17 6.94
C ALA A 70 2.83 6.62 7.53
N GLU A 71 2.61 6.76 8.84
CA GLU A 71 1.38 6.36 9.51
C GLU A 71 0.16 7.11 8.96
N LYS A 72 0.27 8.42 8.71
CA LYS A 72 -0.79 9.22 8.10
C LYS A 72 -1.15 8.73 6.70
N ILE A 73 -0.15 8.52 5.84
CA ILE A 73 -0.36 8.04 4.46
C ILE A 73 -0.99 6.65 4.48
N LEU A 74 -0.49 5.76 5.33
CA LEU A 74 -1.03 4.41 5.48
C LEU A 74 -2.50 4.43 5.91
N ASN A 75 -2.85 5.27 6.89
CA ASN A 75 -4.22 5.41 7.35
C ASN A 75 -5.15 5.97 6.27
N ILE A 76 -4.71 6.98 5.51
CA ILE A 76 -5.47 7.52 4.37
C ILE A 76 -5.69 6.44 3.31
N ALA A 77 -4.63 5.71 2.93
CA ALA A 77 -4.70 4.64 1.95
C ALA A 77 -5.63 3.51 2.42
N LEU A 78 -5.56 3.14 3.71
CA LEU A 78 -6.41 2.10 4.30
C LEU A 78 -7.89 2.53 4.32
N LEU A 79 -8.19 3.78 4.68
CA LEU A 79 -9.54 4.32 4.63
C LEU A 79 -10.10 4.33 3.20
N SER A 80 -9.32 4.81 2.24
CA SER A 80 -9.70 4.81 0.82
C SER A 80 -9.92 3.39 0.29
N THR A 81 -9.09 2.43 0.71
CA THR A 81 -9.24 1.02 0.33
C THR A 81 -10.53 0.43 0.92
N LYS A 82 -10.83 0.70 2.19
CA LYS A 82 -12.07 0.25 2.84
C LYS A 82 -13.31 0.80 2.13
N GLU A 83 -13.30 2.08 1.79
CA GLU A 83 -14.39 2.72 1.05
C GLU A 83 -14.57 2.09 -0.34
N THR A 84 -13.47 1.92 -1.07
CA THR A 84 -13.48 1.28 -2.40
C THR A 84 -14.00 -0.16 -2.32
N MET A 85 -13.55 -0.94 -1.33
CA MET A 85 -14.03 -2.30 -1.11
C MET A 85 -15.52 -2.35 -0.74
N ALA A 86 -15.99 -1.45 0.12
CA ALA A 86 -17.40 -1.37 0.47
C ALA A 86 -18.26 -1.08 -0.78
N LYS A 87 -17.81 -0.16 -1.64
CA LYS A 87 -18.49 0.16 -2.90
C LYS A 87 -18.51 -1.02 -3.86
N LEU A 88 -17.36 -1.66 -4.09
CA LEU A 88 -17.26 -2.84 -4.97
C LEU A 88 -18.12 -4.01 -4.47
N LEU A 89 -18.15 -4.25 -3.16
CA LEU A 89 -19.00 -5.28 -2.57
C LEU A 89 -20.48 -4.97 -2.74
N GLN A 90 -20.89 -3.72 -2.54
CA GLN A 90 -22.27 -3.29 -2.76
C GLN A 90 -22.69 -3.45 -4.23
N GLU A 91 -21.83 -3.03 -5.15
CA GLU A 91 -22.07 -3.15 -6.60
C GLU A 91 -22.17 -4.61 -7.03
N SER A 92 -21.20 -5.44 -6.66
CA SER A 92 -21.20 -6.88 -6.97
C SER A 92 -22.39 -7.64 -6.35
N THR A 93 -22.80 -7.27 -5.14
CA THR A 93 -23.99 -7.83 -4.49
C THR A 93 -25.25 -7.43 -5.24
N SER A 94 -25.36 -6.16 -5.66
CA SER A 94 -26.51 -5.66 -6.42
C SER A 94 -26.63 -6.36 -7.77
N GLU A 95 -25.52 -6.48 -8.49
CA GLU A 95 -25.46 -7.21 -9.77
C GLU A 95 -25.84 -8.69 -9.60
N SER A 96 -25.33 -9.36 -8.57
CA SER A 96 -25.66 -10.76 -8.27
C SER A 96 -27.16 -10.93 -7.95
N VAL A 97 -27.73 -10.05 -7.14
CA VAL A 97 -29.17 -10.07 -6.82
C VAL A 97 -30.01 -9.83 -8.07
N GLN A 98 -29.59 -8.92 -8.95
CA GLN A 98 -30.27 -8.65 -10.21
C GLN A 98 -30.20 -9.84 -11.16
N ALA A 99 -29.03 -10.48 -11.29
CA ALA A 99 -28.86 -11.69 -12.08
C ALA A 99 -29.72 -12.85 -11.56
N MET A 100 -29.78 -13.03 -10.24
CA MET A 100 -30.63 -14.04 -9.60
C MET A 100 -32.12 -13.76 -9.85
N LYS A 101 -32.56 -12.50 -9.68
CA LYS A 101 -33.95 -12.11 -9.99
C LYS A 101 -34.30 -12.38 -11.44
N LYS A 102 -33.38 -12.09 -12.38
CA LYS A 102 -33.57 -12.36 -13.79
C LYS A 102 -33.71 -13.86 -14.06
N MET A 103 -32.79 -14.68 -13.54
CA MET A 103 -32.88 -16.15 -13.70
C MET A 103 -34.18 -16.73 -13.15
N ILE A 104 -34.62 -16.27 -11.97
CA ILE A 104 -35.90 -16.70 -11.39
C ILE A 104 -37.08 -16.28 -12.28
N SER A 105 -37.07 -15.03 -12.76
CA SER A 105 -38.13 -14.52 -13.64
C SER A 105 -38.18 -15.26 -14.97
N ASP A 106 -37.02 -15.53 -15.57
CA ASP A 106 -36.90 -16.24 -16.85
C ASP A 106 -37.41 -17.68 -16.68
N SER A 107 -37.02 -18.36 -15.61
CA SER A 107 -37.51 -19.72 -15.29
C SER A 107 -39.01 -19.75 -15.05
N LEU A 108 -39.57 -18.76 -14.32
CA LEU A 108 -41.01 -18.66 -14.08
C LEU A 108 -41.79 -18.37 -15.38
N ALA A 109 -41.23 -17.56 -16.27
CA ALA A 109 -41.81 -17.27 -17.58
C ALA A 109 -41.82 -18.54 -18.46
N GLU A 110 -40.73 -19.31 -18.47
CA GLU A 110 -40.63 -20.59 -19.17
C GLU A 110 -41.65 -21.60 -18.63
N THR A 111 -41.79 -21.71 -17.30
CA THR A 111 -42.80 -22.62 -16.71
C THR A 111 -44.22 -22.21 -17.09
N ARG A 112 -44.51 -20.91 -17.13
CA ARG A 112 -45.81 -20.38 -17.53
C ARG A 112 -46.10 -20.66 -19.00
N ASP A 113 -45.11 -20.52 -19.88
CA ASP A 113 -45.26 -20.81 -21.30
C ASP A 113 -45.52 -22.31 -21.52
N LEU A 114 -44.75 -23.19 -20.88
CA LEU A 114 -44.97 -24.64 -20.90
C LEU A 114 -46.37 -25.02 -20.39
N ALA A 115 -46.84 -24.38 -19.31
CA ALA A 115 -48.19 -24.61 -18.81
C ALA A 115 -49.27 -24.14 -19.79
N GLN A 116 -49.07 -23.01 -20.48
CA GLN A 116 -49.99 -22.53 -21.52
C GLN A 116 -50.00 -23.44 -22.74
N GLN A 117 -48.84 -23.90 -23.20
CA GLN A 117 -48.73 -24.87 -24.30
C GLN A 117 -49.43 -26.18 -23.94
N THR A 118 -49.21 -26.70 -22.73
CA THR A 118 -49.88 -27.92 -22.23
C THR A 118 -51.40 -27.76 -22.23
N ARG A 119 -51.91 -26.59 -21.79
CA ARG A 119 -53.35 -26.30 -21.81
C ARG A 119 -53.93 -26.26 -23.23
N LYS A 120 -53.20 -25.70 -24.20
CA LYS A 120 -53.60 -25.70 -25.61
C LYS A 120 -53.60 -27.11 -26.20
N CYS A 121 -52.54 -27.89 -25.97
CA CYS A 121 -52.50 -29.30 -26.37
C CYS A 121 -53.65 -30.10 -25.76
N SER A 122 -53.98 -29.88 -24.48
CA SER A 122 -55.12 -30.54 -23.83
C SER A 122 -56.44 -30.27 -24.54
N TRP A 123 -56.70 -29.02 -24.96
CA TRP A 123 -57.87 -28.66 -25.75
C TRP A 123 -57.89 -29.34 -27.13
N VAL A 124 -56.75 -29.40 -27.81
CA VAL A 124 -56.63 -30.07 -29.11
C VAL A 124 -56.88 -31.58 -28.97
N THR A 125 -56.33 -32.22 -27.93
CA THR A 125 -56.56 -33.64 -27.65
C THR A 125 -58.02 -33.92 -27.35
N LEU A 126 -58.70 -33.06 -26.58
CA LEU A 126 -60.14 -33.17 -26.32
C LEU A 126 -60.99 -33.03 -27.60
N LEU A 127 -60.63 -32.09 -28.48
CA LEU A 127 -61.35 -31.91 -29.74
C LEU A 127 -61.16 -33.12 -30.68
N SER A 128 -59.93 -33.65 -30.73
CA SER A 128 -59.59 -34.82 -31.52
C SER A 128 -60.33 -36.07 -31.03
N SER A 129 -60.36 -36.31 -29.71
CA SER A 129 -61.10 -37.45 -29.16
C SER A 129 -62.61 -37.34 -29.40
N ALA A 130 -63.19 -36.15 -29.27
CA ALA A 130 -64.59 -35.91 -29.61
C ALA A 130 -64.89 -36.20 -31.09
N ALA A 131 -64.02 -35.77 -32.01
CA ALA A 131 -64.17 -36.05 -33.45
C ALA A 131 -64.11 -37.56 -33.75
N ILE A 132 -63.17 -38.28 -33.14
CA ILE A 132 -63.06 -39.75 -33.29
C ILE A 132 -64.34 -40.44 -32.79
N LEU A 133 -64.89 -40.02 -31.65
CA LEU A 133 -66.15 -40.56 -31.12
C LEU A 133 -67.32 -40.31 -32.08
N ILE A 134 -67.42 -39.10 -32.65
CA ILE A 134 -68.47 -38.77 -33.62
C ILE A 134 -68.36 -39.66 -34.86
N VAL A 135 -67.16 -39.81 -35.42
CA VAL A 135 -66.93 -40.68 -36.59
C VAL A 135 -67.28 -42.13 -36.27
N SER A 136 -66.88 -42.64 -35.10
CA SER A 136 -67.21 -44.00 -34.68
C SER A 136 -68.72 -44.20 -34.50
N CYS A 137 -69.45 -43.21 -33.95
CA CYS A 137 -70.90 -43.26 -33.82
C CYS A 137 -71.61 -43.24 -35.18
N LEU A 138 -71.14 -42.41 -36.12
CA LEU A 138 -71.68 -42.37 -37.49
C LEU A 138 -71.47 -43.70 -38.22
N PHE A 139 -70.30 -44.33 -38.03
CA PHE A 139 -70.01 -45.64 -38.60
C PHE A 139 -70.97 -46.72 -38.07
N MET A 140 -71.20 -46.77 -36.74
CA MET A 140 -72.18 -47.68 -36.15
C MET A 140 -73.61 -47.41 -36.64
N PHE A 141 -74.01 -46.15 -36.82
CA PHE A 141 -75.33 -45.81 -37.36
C PHE A 141 -75.49 -46.25 -38.83
N LEU A 142 -74.43 -46.14 -39.63
CA LEU A 142 -74.44 -46.56 -41.03
C LEU A 142 -74.55 -48.09 -41.15
N GLU A 143 -73.82 -48.84 -40.32
CA GLU A 143 -73.94 -50.31 -40.24
C GLU A 143 -75.36 -50.73 -39.79
N ALA A 144 -75.96 -50.03 -38.82
CA ALA A 144 -77.29 -50.35 -38.32
C ALA A 144 -78.43 -50.07 -39.33
N PHE A 145 -78.22 -49.21 -40.34
CA PHE A 145 -79.20 -48.90 -41.38
C PHE A 145 -78.98 -49.71 -42.68
N SER A 146 -77.85 -50.42 -42.79
CA SER A 146 -77.50 -51.25 -43.96
C SER A 146 -77.82 -52.76 -43.78
N GLY A 147 -78.42 -53.16 -42.66
CA GLY A 147 -78.88 -54.54 -42.39
C GLY A 147 -80.39 -54.62 -42.30
#